data_AF-A0A117SKA4-F1
#
_entry.id   AF-A0A117SKA4-F1
#
_cell.length_a   1.000
_cell.length_b   1.000
_cell.length_c   1.000
_cell.angle_alpha   90.00
_cell.angle_beta   90.00
_cell.angle_gamma   90.00
#
_symmetry.space_group_name_H-M   'P 1'
#
loop_
_entity.id
_entity.type
_entity.pdbx_description
1 polymer ?
#
loop_
_entity_poly.entity_id
_entity_poly.type
_entity_poly.pdbx_seq_one_letter_code
_entity_poly.pdbx_strand_id
1 'polypeptide(L)'
;ALRPEVLKDGLDIMVVRELTGGAYFGEKKRVETKNGITAWDMMVYTSYEIERITRKAFSIARKRKKKITIVDKANVLESSRLWREVTGEVAKDYTDLDISYMYVDNAAMQLIRNPGYFDVILTENLFGDILSDEASMLTGSLGMLPSASMGEKGAGIFEPIHGSAPDIAGKDMANPLAAILSCSMMLRYAFNMEAEADSIVDSVYRVLDGGYRTSDIMQPGMTIVGTEKMGSLVAESI
;
A
#
# COMPACT_ATOMS: atom_id res chain seq x y z
N ALA A 1 10.19 17.17 -10.67
CA ALA A 1 9.81 17.28 -9.25
C ALA A 1 8.31 17.58 -9.17
N LEU A 2 7.56 16.88 -8.33
CA LEU A 2 6.17 17.23 -8.02
C LEU A 2 6.13 18.65 -7.45
N ARG A 3 5.04 19.38 -7.71
CA ARG A 3 4.89 20.72 -7.14
C ARG A 3 4.78 20.59 -5.61
N PRO A 4 5.57 21.34 -4.81
CA PRO A 4 5.53 21.24 -3.34
C PRO A 4 4.14 21.41 -2.74
N GLU A 5 3.28 22.17 -3.43
CA GLU A 5 1.87 22.38 -3.08
C GLU A 5 1.03 21.11 -3.02
N VAL A 6 1.41 20.07 -3.76
CA VAL A 6 0.64 18.82 -3.91
C VAL A 6 0.82 17.89 -2.71
N LEU A 7 1.91 18.05 -1.95
CA LEU A 7 2.25 17.24 -0.78
C LEU A 7 2.24 18.06 0.53
N LYS A 8 1.75 19.30 0.50
CA LYS A 8 1.82 20.26 1.62
C LYS A 8 1.19 19.73 2.92
N ASP A 9 0.13 18.95 2.81
CA ASP A 9 -0.63 18.43 3.95
C ASP A 9 -0.21 16.99 4.34
N GLY A 10 0.88 16.49 3.75
CA GLY A 10 1.31 15.10 3.89
C GLY A 10 0.52 14.15 2.99
N LEU A 11 1.08 12.95 2.81
CA LEU A 11 0.49 11.88 2.02
C LEU A 11 0.18 10.68 2.91
N ASP A 12 -1.12 10.38 3.08
CA ASP A 12 -1.61 9.24 3.85
C ASP A 12 -2.67 8.50 3.02
N ILE A 13 -2.20 7.59 2.17
CA ILE A 13 -3.01 6.72 1.32
C ILE A 13 -2.74 5.26 1.71
N MET A 14 -3.79 4.45 1.72
CA MET A 14 -3.71 2.99 1.82
C MET A 14 -4.06 2.34 0.48
N VAL A 15 -3.15 1.57 -0.11
CA VAL A 15 -3.45 0.74 -1.29
C VAL A 15 -3.72 -0.69 -0.83
N VAL A 16 -4.96 -1.14 -1.00
CA VAL A 16 -5.41 -2.52 -0.78
C VAL A 16 -5.39 -3.26 -2.10
N ARG A 17 -4.35 -4.06 -2.30
CA ARG A 17 -4.08 -4.87 -3.49
C ARG A 17 -4.51 -6.32 -3.26
N GLU A 18 -5.26 -6.90 -4.20
CA GLU A 18 -5.43 -8.35 -4.24
C GLU A 18 -4.08 -9.01 -4.59
N LEU A 19 -3.60 -9.95 -3.78
CA LEU A 19 -2.19 -10.40 -3.85
C LEU A 19 -2.02 -11.80 -4.44
N THR A 20 -3.09 -12.59 -4.56
CA THR A 20 -3.03 -14.06 -4.78
C THR A 20 -3.73 -14.54 -6.05
N GLY A 21 -4.27 -13.64 -6.86
CA GLY A 21 -4.97 -13.95 -8.12
C GLY A 21 -4.58 -13.02 -9.27
N GLY A 22 -5.45 -12.94 -10.27
CA GLY A 22 -5.26 -12.08 -11.43
C GLY A 22 -4.19 -12.58 -12.40
N ALA A 23 -3.68 -11.66 -13.24
CA ALA A 23 -2.74 -11.99 -14.31
C ALA A 23 -1.42 -12.63 -13.83
N TYR A 24 -1.08 -12.47 -12.56
CA TYR A 24 0.16 -12.99 -11.99
C TYR A 24 0.11 -14.51 -11.77
N PHE A 25 -1.08 -15.04 -11.51
CA PHE A 25 -1.31 -16.45 -11.18
C PHE A 25 -2.15 -17.22 -12.20
N GLY A 26 -2.81 -16.51 -13.13
CA GLY A 26 -3.51 -17.16 -14.24
C GLY A 26 -2.56 -17.91 -15.18
N GLU A 27 -3.12 -18.80 -16.00
CA GLU A 27 -2.34 -19.62 -16.93
C GLU A 27 -1.50 -18.73 -17.87
N LYS A 28 -0.25 -19.12 -18.06
CA LYS A 28 0.70 -18.46 -18.94
C LYS A 28 1.22 -19.48 -19.94
N LYS A 29 1.30 -19.10 -21.21
CA LYS A 29 1.84 -19.99 -22.24
C LYS A 29 2.68 -19.22 -23.24
N ARG A 30 3.69 -19.89 -23.76
CA ARG A 30 4.52 -19.44 -24.86
C ARG A 30 4.68 -20.60 -25.84
N VAL A 31 4.28 -20.39 -27.09
CA VAL A 31 4.26 -21.42 -28.13
C VAL A 31 4.80 -20.89 -29.44
N GLU A 32 5.46 -21.75 -30.21
CA GLU A 32 5.81 -21.47 -31.59
C GLU A 32 4.58 -21.70 -32.48
N THR A 33 4.31 -20.75 -33.37
CA THR A 33 3.19 -20.78 -34.30
C THR A 33 3.69 -20.51 -35.71
N LYS A 34 2.84 -20.69 -36.72
CA LYS A 34 3.15 -20.30 -38.10
C LYS A 34 3.54 -18.82 -38.27
N ASN A 35 3.16 -17.95 -37.33
CA ASN A 35 3.46 -16.52 -37.32
C ASN A 35 4.62 -16.17 -36.36
N GLY A 36 5.42 -17.16 -35.95
CA GLY A 36 6.47 -16.99 -34.95
C GLY A 36 5.99 -17.30 -33.53
N ILE A 37 6.69 -16.76 -32.54
CA ILE A 37 6.43 -17.04 -31.13
C ILE A 37 5.21 -16.24 -30.66
N THR A 38 4.20 -16.93 -30.15
CA THR A 38 3.03 -16.33 -29.48
C THR A 38 3.10 -16.59 -27.98
N ALA A 39 2.76 -15.59 -27.17
CA ALA A 39 2.66 -15.71 -25.72
C ALA A 39 1.37 -15.05 -25.21
N TRP A 40 0.84 -15.55 -24.10
CA TRP A 40 -0.30 -14.96 -23.41
C TRP A 40 -0.28 -15.26 -21.92
N ASP A 41 -0.96 -14.39 -21.18
CA ASP A 41 -1.16 -14.45 -19.73
C ASP A 41 -2.65 -14.21 -19.47
N MET A 42 -3.32 -15.12 -18.76
CA MET A 42 -4.73 -14.97 -18.45
C MET A 42 -4.94 -14.16 -17.18
N MET A 43 -5.74 -13.10 -17.26
CA MET A 43 -6.22 -12.37 -16.08
C MET A 43 -7.57 -12.94 -15.64
N VAL A 44 -7.57 -13.69 -14.54
CA VAL A 44 -8.77 -14.39 -14.03
C VAL A 44 -9.04 -14.00 -12.59
N TYR A 45 -10.31 -13.74 -12.31
CA TYR A 45 -10.85 -13.52 -10.96
C TYR A 45 -12.19 -14.21 -10.82
N THR A 46 -12.41 -14.83 -9.67
CA THR A 46 -13.72 -15.31 -9.22
C THR A 46 -14.43 -14.23 -8.40
N SER A 47 -15.76 -14.28 -8.35
CA SER A 47 -16.54 -13.38 -7.50
C SER A 47 -16.17 -13.49 -6.02
N TYR A 48 -15.86 -14.70 -5.54
CA TYR A 48 -15.38 -14.93 -4.17
C TYR A 48 -14.06 -14.20 -3.86
N GLU A 49 -13.08 -14.27 -4.78
CA GLU A 49 -11.80 -13.58 -4.60
C GLU A 49 -11.97 -12.05 -4.53
N ILE A 50 -12.90 -11.50 -5.31
CA ILE A 50 -13.22 -10.07 -5.32
C ILE A 50 -13.97 -9.69 -4.04
N GLU A 51 -14.97 -10.47 -3.62
CA GLU A 51 -15.78 -10.19 -2.45
C GLU A 51 -14.93 -10.14 -1.17
N ARG A 52 -14.06 -11.14 -0.95
CA ARG A 52 -13.25 -11.22 0.28
C ARG A 52 -12.33 -10.02 0.47
N ILE A 53 -11.67 -9.57 -0.60
CA ILE A 53 -10.76 -8.42 -0.55
C ILE A 53 -11.55 -7.11 -0.44
N THR A 54 -12.72 -7.02 -1.08
CA THR A 54 -13.62 -5.86 -0.96
C THR A 54 -14.07 -5.65 0.48
N ARG A 55 -14.57 -6.70 1.14
CA ARG A 55 -15.01 -6.61 2.55
C ARG A 55 -13.86 -6.20 3.47
N LYS A 56 -12.63 -6.70 3.21
CA LYS A 56 -11.44 -6.30 3.96
C LYS A 56 -11.10 -4.82 3.73
N ALA A 57 -11.08 -4.37 2.49
CA ALA A 57 -10.79 -2.98 2.14
C ALA A 57 -11.80 -2.00 2.74
N PHE A 58 -13.09 -2.34 2.73
CA PHE A 58 -14.13 -1.54 3.37
C PHE A 58 -13.99 -1.50 4.89
N SER A 59 -13.62 -2.61 5.52
CA SER A 59 -13.27 -2.61 6.96
C SER A 59 -12.08 -1.71 7.27
N ILE A 60 -11.07 -1.67 6.40
CA ILE A 60 -9.91 -0.77 6.54
C ILE A 60 -10.35 0.69 6.37
N ALA A 61 -11.15 1.00 5.35
CA ALA A 61 -11.66 2.35 5.12
C ALA A 61 -12.49 2.87 6.31
N ARG A 62 -13.27 2.01 6.98
CA ARG A 62 -14.00 2.36 8.21
C ARG A 62 -13.11 2.80 9.36
N LYS A 63 -11.88 2.26 9.47
CA LYS A 63 -10.87 2.65 10.47
C LYS A 63 -10.07 3.90 10.07
N ARG A 64 -10.34 4.45 8.89
CA ARG A 64 -9.66 5.62 8.31
C ARG A 64 -10.66 6.75 8.07
N LYS A 65 -10.59 7.46 6.94
CA LYS A 65 -11.45 8.62 6.63
C LYS A 65 -12.80 8.21 6.03
N LYS A 66 -13.15 6.91 6.07
CA LYS A 66 -14.37 6.33 5.50
C LYS A 66 -14.54 6.59 4.01
N LYS A 67 -13.43 6.76 3.27
CA LYS A 67 -13.44 6.99 1.84
C LYS A 67 -12.64 5.90 1.12
N ILE A 68 -13.21 5.36 0.06
CA ILE A 68 -12.56 4.34 -0.75
C ILE A 68 -12.79 4.55 -2.25
N THR A 69 -11.72 4.42 -3.02
CA THR A 69 -11.76 4.42 -4.48
C THR A 69 -11.45 3.03 -5.00
N ILE A 70 -12.39 2.44 -5.73
CA ILE A 70 -12.23 1.16 -6.42
C ILE A 70 -11.67 1.43 -7.80
N VAL A 71 -10.52 0.83 -8.12
CA VAL A 71 -9.81 1.06 -9.38
C VAL A 71 -9.88 -0.17 -10.27
N ASP A 72 -10.27 0.04 -11.53
CA ASP A 72 -10.45 -1.04 -12.52
C ASP A 72 -10.20 -0.55 -13.97
N LYS A 73 -10.45 -1.42 -14.96
CA LYS A 73 -10.54 -1.05 -16.39
C LYS A 73 -11.83 -1.57 -17.03
N ALA A 74 -12.97 -1.38 -16.38
CA ALA A 74 -14.26 -1.98 -16.76
C ALA A 74 -14.80 -1.48 -18.13
N ASN A 75 -14.26 -0.39 -18.66
CA ASN A 75 -14.54 0.04 -20.03
C ASN A 75 -13.92 -0.89 -21.10
N VAL A 76 -12.96 -1.74 -20.74
CA VAL A 76 -12.27 -2.64 -21.68
C VAL A 76 -12.34 -4.10 -21.24
N LEU A 77 -12.07 -4.41 -19.96
CA LEU A 77 -11.82 -5.77 -19.49
C LEU A 77 -13.06 -6.38 -18.80
N GLU A 78 -13.41 -7.62 -19.17
CA GLU A 78 -14.49 -8.38 -18.51
C GLU A 78 -14.18 -8.68 -17.04
N SER A 79 -12.93 -9.03 -16.71
CA SER A 79 -12.49 -9.20 -15.32
C SER A 79 -12.76 -7.94 -14.49
N SER A 80 -12.49 -6.76 -15.04
CA SER A 80 -12.77 -5.47 -14.39
C SER A 80 -14.26 -5.17 -14.28
N ARG A 81 -15.10 -5.60 -15.24
CA ARG A 81 -16.56 -5.48 -15.13
C ARG A 81 -17.10 -6.34 -13.98
N LEU A 82 -16.62 -7.59 -13.87
CA LEU A 82 -16.94 -8.45 -12.73
C LEU A 82 -16.49 -7.83 -11.40
N TRP A 83 -15.28 -7.26 -11.35
CA TRP A 83 -14.82 -6.50 -10.18
C TRP A 83 -15.80 -5.39 -9.79
N ARG A 84 -16.25 -4.60 -10.76
CA ARG A 84 -17.20 -3.50 -10.53
C ARG A 84 -18.57 -3.99 -10.08
N GLU A 85 -19.07 -5.08 -10.66
CA GLU A 85 -20.33 -5.71 -10.26
C GLU A 85 -20.27 -6.21 -8.81
N VAL A 86 -19.29 -7.06 -8.48
CA VAL A 86 -19.17 -7.66 -7.15
C VAL A 86 -18.91 -6.60 -6.08
N THR A 87 -18.02 -5.65 -6.34
CA THR A 87 -17.79 -4.54 -5.39
C THR A 87 -19.04 -3.69 -5.19
N GLY A 88 -19.83 -3.45 -6.25
CA GLY A 88 -21.09 -2.73 -6.17
C GLY A 88 -22.17 -3.47 -5.38
N GLU A 89 -22.22 -4.80 -5.47
CA GLU A 89 -23.10 -5.62 -4.63
C GLU A 89 -22.69 -5.57 -3.16
N VAL A 90 -21.40 -5.72 -2.85
CA VAL A 90 -20.88 -5.61 -1.48
C VAL A 90 -21.09 -4.21 -0.91
N ALA A 91 -20.98 -3.16 -1.73
CA ALA A 91 -21.16 -1.76 -1.31
C ALA A 91 -22.54 -1.48 -0.71
N LYS A 92 -23.57 -2.26 -1.06
CA LYS A 92 -24.92 -2.15 -0.48
C LYS A 92 -24.93 -2.38 1.04
N ASP A 93 -23.99 -3.16 1.56
CA ASP A 93 -23.83 -3.44 3.00
C ASP A 93 -23.05 -2.35 3.76
N TYR A 94 -22.48 -1.36 3.06
CA TYR A 94 -21.52 -0.37 3.62
C TYR A 94 -21.94 1.07 3.30
N THR A 95 -23.16 1.44 3.69
CA THR A 95 -23.73 2.78 3.44
C THR A 95 -23.05 3.92 4.19
N ASP A 96 -22.14 3.62 5.10
CA ASP A 96 -21.36 4.59 5.88
C ASP A 96 -20.03 5.01 5.21
N LEU A 97 -19.71 4.44 4.04
CA LEU A 97 -18.50 4.74 3.27
C LEU A 97 -18.81 5.63 2.06
N ASP A 98 -17.92 6.59 1.79
CA ASP A 98 -17.84 7.31 0.52
C ASP A 98 -17.11 6.42 -0.51
N ILE A 99 -17.87 5.71 -1.34
CA ILE A 99 -17.37 4.74 -2.32
C ILE A 99 -17.39 5.38 -3.71
N SER A 100 -16.23 5.39 -4.38
CA SER A 100 -16.09 5.88 -5.75
C SER A 100 -15.39 4.88 -6.65
N TYR A 101 -15.58 5.02 -7.96
CA TYR A 101 -14.95 4.18 -8.97
C TYR A 101 -14.07 5.02 -9.89
N MET A 102 -12.89 4.51 -10.24
CA MET A 102 -11.97 5.18 -11.13
C MET A 102 -11.30 4.19 -12.08
N TYR A 103 -11.05 4.60 -13.32
CA TYR A 103 -10.23 3.77 -14.21
C TYR A 103 -8.75 3.90 -13.87
N VAL A 104 -7.99 2.81 -14.02
CA VAL A 104 -6.57 2.74 -13.62
C VAL A 104 -5.68 3.80 -14.25
N ASP A 105 -5.93 4.20 -15.51
CA ASP A 105 -5.22 5.29 -16.16
C ASP A 105 -5.50 6.65 -15.52
N ASN A 106 -6.77 6.93 -15.18
CA ASN A 106 -7.11 8.13 -14.44
C ASN A 106 -6.57 8.08 -13.01
N ALA A 107 -6.57 6.92 -12.35
CA ALA A 107 -6.01 6.75 -11.01
C ALA A 107 -4.52 7.10 -10.97
N ALA A 108 -3.73 6.61 -11.92
CA ALA A 108 -2.31 6.98 -12.07
C ALA A 108 -2.14 8.50 -12.26
N MET A 109 -2.94 9.11 -13.15
CA MET A 109 -2.91 10.56 -13.33
C MET A 109 -3.29 11.33 -12.05
N GLN A 110 -4.26 10.86 -11.28
CA GLN A 110 -4.68 11.51 -10.03
C GLN A 110 -3.66 11.34 -8.91
N LEU A 111 -2.94 10.21 -8.84
CA LEU A 111 -1.84 10.04 -7.88
C LEU A 111 -0.78 11.13 -8.08
N ILE A 112 -0.43 11.47 -9.33
CA ILE A 112 0.52 12.56 -9.60
C ILE A 112 -0.12 13.94 -9.35
N ARG A 113 -1.36 14.13 -9.80
CA ARG A 113 -2.01 15.46 -9.84
C ARG A 113 -2.55 15.91 -8.48
N ASN A 114 -3.22 15.02 -7.77
CA ASN A 114 -3.90 15.29 -6.50
C ASN A 114 -3.97 14.01 -5.64
N PRO A 115 -2.83 13.51 -5.15
CA PRO A 115 -2.78 12.28 -4.38
C PRO A 115 -3.60 12.38 -3.09
N GLY A 116 -3.70 13.57 -2.48
CA GLY A 116 -4.54 13.82 -1.29
C GLY A 116 -6.04 13.59 -1.49
N TYR A 117 -6.50 13.34 -2.73
CA TYR A 117 -7.85 12.86 -2.99
C TYR A 117 -8.11 11.47 -2.39
N PHE A 118 -7.12 10.60 -2.37
CA PHE A 118 -7.30 9.20 -1.97
C PHE A 118 -7.17 9.04 -0.45
N ASP A 119 -7.99 8.13 0.09
CA ASP A 119 -7.81 7.59 1.45
C ASP A 119 -7.46 6.11 1.35
N VAL A 120 -8.40 5.29 0.88
CA VAL A 120 -8.16 3.89 0.54
C VAL A 120 -8.35 3.67 -0.96
N ILE A 121 -7.43 2.97 -1.59
CA ILE A 121 -7.55 2.46 -2.97
C ILE A 121 -7.74 0.95 -2.88
N LEU A 122 -8.78 0.40 -3.52
CA LEU A 122 -8.95 -1.04 -3.70
C LEU A 122 -8.78 -1.39 -5.18
N THR A 123 -7.94 -2.37 -5.48
CA THR A 123 -7.71 -2.80 -6.86
C THR A 123 -7.20 -4.24 -6.97
N GLU A 124 -7.26 -4.79 -8.17
CA GLU A 124 -6.71 -6.09 -8.54
C GLU A 124 -5.17 -6.11 -8.52
N ASN A 125 -4.58 -7.29 -8.70
CA ASN A 125 -3.17 -7.54 -8.42
C ASN A 125 -2.22 -6.70 -9.28
N LEU A 126 -2.38 -6.76 -10.60
CA LEU A 126 -1.49 -6.05 -11.54
C LEU A 126 -1.58 -4.53 -11.38
N PHE A 127 -2.80 -4.00 -11.30
CA PHE A 127 -3.01 -2.56 -11.10
C PHE A 127 -2.54 -2.10 -9.72
N GLY A 128 -2.74 -2.92 -8.69
CA GLY A 128 -2.29 -2.64 -7.34
C GLY A 128 -0.78 -2.55 -7.25
N ASP A 129 -0.06 -3.45 -7.92
CA ASP A 129 1.40 -3.42 -8.04
C ASP A 129 1.89 -2.06 -8.56
N ILE A 130 1.36 -1.65 -9.71
CA ILE A 130 1.75 -0.44 -10.40
C ILE A 130 1.42 0.81 -9.56
N LEU A 131 0.19 0.88 -9.04
CA LEU A 131 -0.26 2.06 -8.29
C LEU A 131 0.40 2.16 -6.91
N SER A 132 0.70 1.03 -6.25
CA SER A 132 1.43 1.07 -4.97
C SER A 132 2.87 1.53 -5.16
N ASP A 133 3.54 1.09 -6.21
CA ASP A 133 4.90 1.55 -6.53
C ASP A 133 4.91 3.03 -6.93
N GLU A 134 3.93 3.45 -7.73
CA GLU A 134 3.75 4.87 -8.08
C GLU A 134 3.56 5.72 -6.83
N ALA A 135 2.59 5.35 -5.96
CA ALA A 135 2.33 6.06 -4.71
C ALA A 135 3.57 6.07 -3.79
N SER A 136 4.29 4.96 -3.70
CA SER A 136 5.51 4.84 -2.90
C SER A 136 6.58 5.83 -3.36
N MET A 137 6.77 5.99 -4.67
CA MET A 137 7.72 6.95 -5.22
C MET A 137 7.33 8.41 -4.95
N LEU A 138 6.03 8.71 -4.90
CA LEU A 138 5.54 10.07 -4.58
C LEU A 138 5.91 10.49 -3.15
N THR A 139 6.00 9.55 -2.20
CA THR A 139 6.40 9.83 -0.81
C THR A 139 7.88 10.21 -0.69
N GLY A 140 8.70 9.80 -1.66
CA GLY A 140 10.14 10.13 -1.73
C GLY A 140 11.02 9.39 -0.71
N SER A 141 10.50 8.44 0.08
CA SER A 141 11.27 7.71 1.09
C SER A 141 10.80 6.28 1.23
N LEU A 142 11.24 5.40 0.31
CA LEU A 142 10.89 3.97 0.31
C LEU A 142 11.22 3.27 1.64
N GLY A 143 12.31 3.68 2.31
CA GLY A 143 12.73 3.15 3.62
C GLY A 143 11.76 3.42 4.78
N MET A 144 10.68 4.19 4.54
CA MET A 144 9.66 4.54 5.53
C MET A 144 8.35 3.77 5.36
N LEU A 145 8.20 2.98 4.30
CA LEU A 145 6.91 2.46 3.89
C LEU A 145 6.65 1.04 4.46
N PRO A 146 5.69 0.89 5.39
CA PRO A 146 5.30 -0.40 5.92
C PRO A 146 4.36 -1.14 4.95
N SER A 147 4.20 -2.45 5.14
CA SER A 147 3.21 -3.24 4.40
C SER A 147 2.60 -4.36 5.25
N ALA A 148 1.47 -4.87 4.77
CA ALA A 148 0.79 -6.00 5.37
C ALA A 148 0.12 -6.88 4.31
N SER A 149 0.35 -8.19 4.40
CA SER A 149 -0.33 -9.22 3.63
C SER A 149 -1.23 -10.01 4.57
N MET A 150 -2.56 -9.82 4.48
CA MET A 150 -3.52 -10.39 5.42
C MET A 150 -4.35 -11.50 4.80
N GLY A 151 -4.43 -12.65 5.48
CA GLY A 151 -5.39 -13.71 5.17
C GLY A 151 -6.78 -13.42 5.74
N GLU A 152 -7.78 -14.21 5.33
CA GLU A 152 -9.16 -14.07 5.83
C GLU A 152 -9.28 -14.31 7.34
N LYS A 153 -8.55 -15.31 7.88
CA LYS A 153 -8.71 -15.82 9.24
C LYS A 153 -7.68 -15.27 10.25
N GLY A 154 -7.15 -14.07 10.00
CA GLY A 154 -6.34 -13.34 10.99
C GLY A 154 -4.83 -13.61 10.99
N ALA A 155 -4.35 -14.61 10.24
CA ALA A 155 -2.91 -14.71 9.95
C ALA A 155 -2.52 -13.60 8.96
N GLY A 156 -1.50 -12.82 9.29
CA GLY A 156 -0.95 -11.79 8.41
C GLY A 156 0.57 -11.74 8.50
N ILE A 157 1.20 -11.35 7.40
CA ILE A 157 2.62 -11.01 7.32
C ILE A 157 2.70 -9.50 7.31
N PHE A 158 3.52 -8.94 8.19
CA PHE A 158 3.75 -7.50 8.31
C PHE A 158 5.24 -7.24 8.08
N GLU A 159 5.57 -6.50 7.03
CA GLU A 159 6.95 -6.35 6.57
C GLU A 159 7.16 -4.99 5.89
N PRO A 160 8.37 -4.42 5.94
CA PRO A 160 8.68 -3.24 5.14
C PRO A 160 8.68 -3.58 3.65
N ILE A 161 8.31 -2.63 2.78
CA ILE A 161 8.34 -2.88 1.32
C ILE A 161 9.76 -2.92 0.74
N HIS A 162 10.75 -2.37 1.46
CA HIS A 162 12.11 -2.29 0.95
C HIS A 162 12.77 -3.68 0.90
N GLY A 163 13.68 -3.86 -0.06
CA GLY A 163 14.44 -5.11 -0.21
C GLY A 163 15.50 -5.33 0.87
N SER A 164 16.34 -6.33 0.65
CA SER A 164 17.34 -6.82 1.61
C SER A 164 18.58 -5.92 1.81
N ALA A 165 18.82 -4.93 0.93
CA ALA A 165 19.94 -3.98 0.99
C ALA A 165 21.30 -4.63 1.39
N PRO A 166 21.78 -5.62 0.61
CA PRO A 166 22.92 -6.47 1.00
C PRO A 166 24.24 -5.70 1.14
N ASP A 167 24.36 -4.55 0.49
CA ASP A 167 25.51 -3.65 0.52
C ASP A 167 25.70 -2.97 1.89
N ILE A 168 24.65 -2.84 2.69
CA ILE A 168 24.68 -2.23 4.03
C ILE A 168 24.40 -3.21 5.18
N ALA A 169 24.23 -4.49 4.86
CA ALA A 169 23.96 -5.53 5.86
C ALA A 169 25.09 -5.59 6.92
N GLY A 170 24.69 -5.55 8.19
CA GLY A 170 25.61 -5.60 9.34
C GLY A 170 26.39 -4.31 9.60
N LYS A 171 26.03 -3.17 8.99
CA LYS A 171 26.76 -1.89 9.12
C LYS A 171 26.09 -0.84 10.00
N ASP A 172 24.99 -1.18 10.69
CA ASP A 172 24.19 -0.23 11.47
C ASP A 172 23.71 1.00 10.64
N MET A 173 23.33 0.77 9.38
CA MET A 173 22.94 1.84 8.44
C MET A 173 21.50 1.73 7.93
N ALA A 174 20.84 0.60 8.13
CA ALA A 174 19.49 0.37 7.64
C ALA A 174 18.48 1.26 8.39
N ASN A 175 17.44 1.71 7.69
CA ASN A 175 16.32 2.43 8.30
C ASN A 175 15.34 1.45 8.95
N PRO A 176 15.19 1.43 10.30
CA PRO A 176 14.28 0.51 10.95
C PRO A 176 12.82 0.96 10.91
N LEU A 177 12.54 2.20 10.46
CA LEU A 177 11.24 2.84 10.66
C LEU A 177 10.12 2.15 9.88
N ALA A 178 10.35 1.67 8.65
CA ALA A 178 9.35 0.89 7.92
C ALA A 178 8.98 -0.42 8.63
N ALA A 179 9.95 -1.12 9.22
CA ALA A 179 9.70 -2.34 9.98
C ALA A 179 8.92 -2.04 11.27
N ILE A 180 9.29 -0.98 11.98
CA ILE A 180 8.57 -0.52 13.18
C ILE A 180 7.12 -0.12 12.85
N LEU A 181 6.91 0.63 11.77
CA LEU A 181 5.58 1.00 11.31
C LEU A 181 4.75 -0.21 10.84
N SER A 182 5.41 -1.26 10.36
CA SER A 182 4.74 -2.54 10.04
C SER A 182 4.22 -3.22 11.32
N CYS A 183 4.91 -3.09 12.46
CA CYS A 183 4.39 -3.49 13.76
C CYS A 183 3.16 -2.67 14.19
N SER A 184 3.14 -1.36 13.91
CA SER A 184 1.92 -0.54 14.13
C SER A 184 0.74 -1.05 13.29
N MET A 185 0.97 -1.39 12.02
CA MET A 185 -0.06 -2.00 11.17
C MET A 185 -0.56 -3.33 11.76
N MET A 186 0.33 -4.16 12.29
CA MET A 186 -0.01 -5.42 12.95
C MET A 186 -0.94 -5.18 14.15
N LEU A 187 -0.59 -4.26 15.05
CA LEU A 187 -1.41 -3.91 16.19
C LEU A 187 -2.80 -3.42 15.77
N ARG A 188 -2.87 -2.51 14.78
CA ARG A 188 -4.14 -1.91 14.32
C ARG A 188 -5.05 -2.90 13.60
N TYR A 189 -4.49 -3.68 12.68
CA TYR A 189 -5.30 -4.45 11.71
C TYR A 189 -5.43 -5.93 12.08
N ALA A 190 -4.47 -6.52 12.80
CA ALA A 190 -4.58 -7.90 13.28
C ALA A 190 -5.08 -8.00 14.72
N PHE A 191 -4.60 -7.13 15.62
CA PHE A 191 -4.91 -7.24 17.06
C PHE A 191 -5.99 -6.28 17.56
N ASN A 192 -6.43 -5.32 16.74
CA ASN A 192 -7.41 -4.30 17.12
C ASN A 192 -6.98 -3.51 18.38
N MET A 193 -5.69 -3.14 18.37
CA MET A 193 -5.00 -2.37 19.40
C MET A 193 -4.68 -0.99 18.82
N GLU A 194 -5.71 -0.17 18.62
CA GLU A 194 -5.59 1.14 17.98
C GLU A 194 -4.68 2.09 18.76
N ALA A 195 -4.84 2.17 20.09
CA ALA A 195 -4.08 3.10 20.91
C ALA A 195 -2.58 2.78 20.90
N GLU A 196 -2.22 1.50 20.96
CA GLU A 196 -0.82 1.06 20.90
C GLU A 196 -0.23 1.25 19.51
N ALA A 197 -1.03 1.04 18.46
CA ALA A 197 -0.62 1.34 17.09
C ALA A 197 -0.36 2.84 16.87
N ASP A 198 -1.25 3.71 17.37
CA ASP A 198 -1.12 5.17 17.34
C ASP A 198 0.14 5.61 18.11
N SER A 199 0.39 5.04 19.29
CA SER A 199 1.58 5.34 20.09
C SER A 199 2.88 5.10 19.33
N ILE A 200 3.00 4.00 18.57
CA ILE A 200 4.19 3.74 17.73
C ILE A 200 4.36 4.80 16.64
N VAL A 201 3.26 5.15 15.95
CA VAL A 201 3.28 6.15 14.87
C VAL A 201 3.69 7.51 15.42
N ASP A 202 3.11 7.93 16.55
CA ASP A 202 3.44 9.18 17.21
C ASP A 202 4.91 9.23 17.65
N SER A 203 5.45 8.13 18.17
CA SER A 203 6.88 8.05 18.53
C SER A 203 7.78 8.22 17.31
N VAL A 204 7.44 7.62 16.18
CA VAL A 204 8.19 7.83 14.92
C VAL A 204 8.14 9.31 14.51
N TYR A 205 6.98 9.96 14.57
CA TYR A 205 6.87 11.39 14.28
C TYR A 205 7.71 12.25 15.24
N ARG A 206 7.63 12.00 16.56
CA ARG A 206 8.44 12.73 17.56
C ARG A 206 9.94 12.64 17.27
N VAL A 207 10.43 11.46 16.87
CA VAL A 207 11.85 11.24 16.55
C VAL A 207 12.25 11.97 15.26
N LEU A 208 11.39 11.95 14.24
CA LEU A 208 11.62 12.69 13.00
C LEU A 208 11.55 14.22 13.21
N ASP A 209 10.63 14.70 14.05
CA ASP A 209 10.51 16.11 14.42
C ASP A 209 11.69 16.57 15.29
N GLY A 210 12.26 15.68 16.08
CA GLY A 210 13.53 15.87 16.80
C GLY A 210 14.76 15.97 15.89
N GLY A 211 14.58 15.78 14.57
CA GLY A 211 15.62 15.97 13.56
C GLY A 211 16.53 14.76 13.34
N TYR A 212 16.20 13.58 13.87
CA TYR A 212 16.99 12.37 13.66
C TYR A 212 16.65 11.70 12.32
N ARG A 213 17.66 11.26 11.57
CA ARG A 213 17.50 10.61 10.26
C ARG A 213 18.49 9.45 10.12
N THR A 214 18.08 8.37 9.49
CA THR A 214 19.02 7.41 8.90
C THR A 214 19.51 7.92 7.53
N SER A 215 20.59 7.33 7.01
CA SER A 215 21.28 7.81 5.80
C SER A 215 20.37 8.00 4.59
N ASP A 216 19.39 7.12 4.41
CA ASP A 216 18.45 7.09 3.28
C ASP A 216 17.44 8.25 3.28
N ILE A 217 17.15 8.83 4.44
CA ILE A 217 16.19 9.94 4.60
C ILE A 217 16.87 11.23 5.08
N MET A 218 18.19 11.32 4.94
CA MET A 218 18.98 12.44 5.43
C MET A 218 18.62 13.75 4.73
N GLN A 219 18.50 14.83 5.51
CA GLN A 219 18.22 16.18 5.00
C GLN A 219 19.19 17.20 5.62
N PRO A 220 19.47 18.34 4.95
CA PRO A 220 20.32 19.38 5.50
C PRO A 220 19.82 19.85 6.88
N GLY A 221 20.74 19.96 7.84
CA GLY A 221 20.42 20.40 9.21
C GLY A 221 19.86 19.33 10.14
N MET A 222 19.73 18.08 9.68
CA MET A 222 19.31 16.94 10.51
C MET A 222 20.52 16.22 11.14
N THR A 223 20.25 15.35 12.11
CA THR A 223 21.25 14.51 12.77
C THR A 223 21.19 13.09 12.22
N ILE A 224 22.28 12.63 11.63
CA ILE A 224 22.40 11.26 11.15
C ILE A 224 22.58 10.28 12.32
N VAL A 225 21.83 9.18 12.32
CA VAL A 225 21.93 8.09 13.29
C VAL A 225 21.91 6.73 12.58
N GLY A 226 22.47 5.71 13.23
CA GLY A 226 22.40 4.32 12.77
C GLY A 226 21.06 3.63 13.11
N THR A 227 20.93 2.38 12.69
CA THR A 227 19.74 1.53 12.92
C THR A 227 19.41 1.40 14.40
N GLU A 228 20.40 1.04 15.22
CA GLU A 228 20.21 0.80 16.65
C GLU A 228 19.77 2.06 17.37
N LYS A 229 20.47 3.19 17.12
CA LYS A 229 20.13 4.45 17.76
C LYS A 229 18.76 4.97 17.34
N MET A 230 18.38 4.82 16.07
CA MET A 230 17.03 5.16 15.60
C MET A 230 15.97 4.32 16.35
N GLY A 231 16.18 3.01 16.47
CA GLY A 231 15.29 2.12 17.22
C GLY A 231 15.14 2.52 18.69
N SER A 232 16.26 2.81 19.38
CA SER A 232 16.23 3.27 20.78
C SER A 232 15.47 4.59 20.94
N LEU A 233 15.70 5.55 20.05
CA LEU A 233 15.00 6.85 20.09
C LEU A 233 13.48 6.67 19.96
N VAL A 234 13.03 5.78 19.07
CA VAL A 234 11.60 5.47 18.94
C VAL A 234 11.07 4.82 20.21
N ALA A 235 11.76 3.82 20.76
CA ALA A 235 11.32 3.13 21.97
C ALA A 235 11.27 4.04 23.21
N GLU A 236 12.23 4.95 23.36
CA GLU A 236 12.27 5.96 24.42
C GLU A 236 11.17 7.03 24.27
N SER A 237 10.60 7.16 23.07
CA SER A 237 9.58 8.16 22.75
C SER A 237 8.14 7.63 22.83
N ILE A 238 7.92 6.36 23.19
CA ILE A 238 6.60 5.74 23.39
C ILE A 238 5.91 6.30 24.64
#